data_AF-A0A381W6R2-F1
#
_entry.id   AF-A0A381W6R2-F1
#
_cell.length_a   1.000
_cell.length_b   1.000
_cell.length_c   1.000
_cell.angle_alpha   90.00
_cell.angle_beta   90.00
_cell.angle_gamma   90.00
#
_symmetry.space_group_name_H-M   'P 1'
#
loop_
_entity.id
_entity.type
_entity.pdbx_description
1 polymer ?
#
loop_
_entity_poly.entity_id
_entity_poly.type
_entity_poly.pdbx_seq_one_letter_code
_entity_poly.pdbx_strand_id
1 'polypeptide(L)'
;MGIEFALFGTGSQKGDSLLSKNSKDGSITLCFSVDGTDYEIRRGLKRTPTSVNQNSKECNLKIDGENYPLAASELKQEVLKILKFNEPAAGNAQSRIFRYAVFTPQREMSEILMDAEKRLETIRRAFGVEDYKKAIENATRISSLIKTRSAVIQERFRNVPELQSSIDELEREIANDRKKETELTQKKNKKEDEKAAIIKKRNDLTEKNSKK
;
A
#
# COMPACT_ATOMS: atom_id res chain seq x y z
N MET A 1 8.14 -4.72 38.08
CA MET A 1 7.03 -3.76 37.84
C MET A 1 7.49 -2.30 37.85
N GLY A 2 8.18 -1.81 38.89
CA GLY A 2 8.69 -0.43 38.91
C GLY A 2 9.63 -0.08 37.74
N ILE A 3 10.59 -0.97 37.43
CA ILE A 3 11.55 -0.76 36.33
C ILE A 3 10.82 -0.62 34.98
N GLU A 4 9.88 -1.51 34.66
CA GLU A 4 9.06 -1.40 33.44
C GLU A 4 8.27 -0.10 33.39
N PHE A 5 7.71 0.32 34.52
CA PHE A 5 7.00 1.60 34.58
C PHE A 5 7.96 2.77 34.31
N ALA A 6 9.14 2.79 34.91
CA ALA A 6 10.15 3.83 34.66
C ALA A 6 10.54 3.90 33.18
N LEU A 7 10.79 2.76 32.53
CA LEU A 7 11.19 2.71 31.12
C LEU A 7 10.02 3.04 30.17
N PHE A 8 8.88 2.37 30.32
CA PHE A 8 7.82 2.32 29.30
C PHE A 8 6.49 2.97 29.73
N GLY A 9 6.38 3.44 30.97
CA GLY A 9 5.16 4.04 31.52
C GLY A 9 4.04 3.03 31.74
N THR A 10 2.80 3.48 31.54
CA THR A 10 1.57 2.70 31.78
C THR A 10 1.21 1.72 30.64
N GLY A 11 2.14 1.42 29.74
CA GLY A 11 1.90 0.47 28.63
C GLY A 11 1.80 -0.98 29.09
N SER A 12 2.54 -1.37 30.13
CA SER A 12 2.50 -2.72 30.70
C SER A 12 1.47 -2.90 31.81
N GLN A 13 1.14 -1.83 32.53
CA GLN A 13 0.33 -1.87 33.75
C GLN A 13 -0.49 -0.59 33.91
N LYS A 14 -1.69 -0.70 34.48
CA LYS A 14 -2.54 0.45 34.79
C LYS A 14 -1.97 1.24 35.96
N GLY A 15 -2.14 2.57 35.96
CA GLY A 15 -1.66 3.41 37.06
C GLY A 15 -2.21 3.00 38.44
N ASP A 16 -3.45 2.51 38.49
CA ASP A 16 -4.12 2.11 39.74
C ASP A 16 -3.47 0.90 40.43
N SER A 17 -2.79 0.02 39.70
CA SER A 17 -2.07 -1.12 40.28
C SER A 17 -0.69 -0.75 40.80
N LEU A 18 -0.14 0.39 40.37
CA LEU A 18 1.19 0.87 40.72
C LEU A 18 1.16 1.86 41.90
N LEU A 19 0.10 2.66 42.03
CA LEU A 19 -0.04 3.64 43.10
C LEU A 19 -0.76 3.04 44.31
N SER A 20 -0.15 3.16 45.49
CA SER A 20 -0.78 2.72 46.75
C SER A 20 -2.19 3.32 46.93
N LYS A 21 -3.12 2.52 47.48
CA LYS A 21 -4.56 2.88 47.58
C LYS A 21 -4.82 4.24 48.23
N ASN A 22 -4.03 4.59 49.24
CA ASN A 22 -4.22 5.82 50.02
C ASN A 22 -3.30 6.97 49.58
N SER A 23 -2.46 6.77 48.55
CA SER A 23 -1.58 7.84 48.07
C SER A 23 -2.24 8.64 46.96
N LYS A 24 -2.02 9.96 46.99
CA LYS A 24 -2.44 10.90 45.93
C LYS A 24 -1.44 10.96 44.78
N ASP A 25 -0.16 10.79 45.06
CA ASP A 25 0.91 10.87 44.07
C ASP A 25 1.97 9.79 44.35
N GLY A 26 2.76 9.44 43.35
CA GLY A 26 3.87 8.51 43.47
C GLY A 26 4.90 8.78 42.38
N SER A 27 6.15 8.40 42.59
CA SER A 27 7.18 8.54 41.54
C SER A 27 8.22 7.44 41.65
N ILE A 28 8.90 7.19 40.54
CA ILE A 28 10.04 6.30 40.45
C ILE A 28 11.19 7.03 39.74
N THR A 29 12.40 6.76 40.20
CA THR A 29 13.64 7.14 39.51
C THR A 29 14.42 5.87 39.21
N LEU A 30 14.85 5.70 37.96
CA LEU A 30 15.66 4.59 37.51
C LEU A 30 16.97 5.14 36.93
N CYS A 31 18.09 4.73 37.51
CA CYS A 31 19.41 5.00 36.97
C CYS A 31 19.94 3.76 36.26
N PHE A 32 20.49 3.91 35.06
CA PHE A 32 21.06 2.82 34.26
C PHE A 32 22.10 3.38 33.29
N SER A 33 22.96 2.50 32.77
CA SER A 33 24.02 2.87 31.84
C SER A 33 23.88 2.06 30.55
N VAL A 34 24.09 2.72 29.40
CA VAL A 34 24.08 2.08 28.08
C VAL A 34 25.28 2.59 27.29
N ASP A 35 26.07 1.67 26.73
CA ASP A 35 27.29 2.00 25.97
C ASP A 35 28.25 2.95 26.72
N GLY A 36 28.27 2.88 28.06
CA GLY A 36 29.11 3.69 28.93
C GLY A 36 28.60 5.11 29.24
N THR A 37 27.38 5.46 28.80
CA THR A 37 26.70 6.73 29.13
C THR A 37 25.67 6.50 30.23
N ASP A 38 25.62 7.38 31.22
CA ASP A 38 24.72 7.24 32.37
C ASP A 38 23.41 8.02 32.17
N TYR A 39 22.30 7.33 32.43
CA TYR A 39 20.94 7.83 32.26
C TYR A 39 20.17 7.75 33.57
N GLU A 40 19.36 8.76 33.84
CA GLU A 40 18.38 8.76 34.92
C GLU A 40 17.00 9.06 34.35
N ILE A 41 16.02 8.19 34.59
CA ILE A 41 14.64 8.40 34.18
C ILE A 41 13.78 8.58 35.42
N ARG A 42 13.05 9.69 35.49
CA ARG A 42 12.00 9.88 36.49
C ARG A 42 10.63 9.84 35.86
N ARG A 43 9.71 9.10 36.48
CA ARG A 43 8.28 9.09 36.13
C ARG A 43 7.41 9.21 37.36
N GLY A 44 6.39 10.06 37.28
CA GLY A 44 5.38 10.24 38.31
C GLY A 44 4.01 9.70 37.90
N LEU A 45 3.24 9.34 38.92
CA LEU A 45 1.81 9.04 38.87
C LEU A 45 1.06 10.04 39.74
N LYS A 46 -0.13 10.42 39.29
CA LYS A 46 -1.06 11.28 40.02
C LYS A 46 -2.45 10.69 40.00
N ARG A 47 -3.06 10.59 41.17
CA ARG A 47 -4.44 10.17 41.36
C ARG A 47 -5.37 11.35 41.09
N THR A 48 -6.32 11.12 40.18
CA THR A 48 -7.48 11.98 39.97
C THR A 48 -8.71 11.32 40.60
N PRO A 49 -9.86 12.02 40.69
CA PRO A 49 -11.09 11.41 41.21
C PRO A 49 -11.56 10.18 40.41
N THR A 50 -11.17 10.07 39.14
CA THR A 50 -11.65 9.02 38.22
C THR A 50 -10.60 7.96 37.88
N SER A 51 -9.30 8.25 38.02
CA SER A 51 -8.23 7.35 37.57
C SER A 51 -6.86 7.74 38.13
N VAL A 52 -5.88 6.83 38.06
CA VAL A 52 -4.46 7.17 38.26
C VAL A 52 -3.76 7.28 36.90
N ASN A 53 -3.22 8.47 36.61
CA ASN A 53 -2.55 8.79 35.35
C ASN A 53 -1.08 9.16 35.57
N GLN A 54 -0.29 9.16 34.51
CA GLN A 54 1.07 9.70 34.55
C GLN A 54 1.03 11.20 34.80
N ASN A 55 1.88 11.66 35.70
CA ASN A 55 2.03 13.08 36.02
C ASN A 55 3.05 13.71 35.07
N SER A 56 2.59 14.50 34.11
CA SER A 56 3.46 15.15 33.12
C SER A 56 4.51 16.08 33.72
N LYS A 57 4.32 16.57 34.95
CA LYS A 57 5.32 17.40 35.65
C LYS A 57 6.47 16.59 36.24
N GLU A 58 6.30 15.27 36.31
CA GLU A 58 7.22 14.33 36.94
C GLU A 58 7.74 13.33 35.90
N CYS A 59 7.88 13.76 34.66
CA CYS A 59 8.48 13.01 33.56
C CYS A 59 9.76 13.72 33.12
N ASN A 60 10.91 13.13 33.42
CA ASN A 60 12.19 13.70 32.99
C ASN A 60 13.20 12.61 32.64
N LEU A 61 14.12 12.98 31.77
CA LEU A 61 15.28 12.20 31.36
C LEU A 61 16.52 13.02 31.70
N LYS A 62 17.47 12.41 32.40
CA LYS A 62 18.78 13.00 32.64
C LYS A 62 19.83 12.23 31.85
N ILE A 63 20.74 12.96 31.20
CA ILE A 63 21.85 12.42 30.44
C ILE A 63 23.11 13.13 30.95
N ASP A 64 24.07 12.38 31.49
CA ASP A 64 25.36 12.91 31.99
C ASP A 64 25.26 14.13 32.92
N GLY A 65 24.18 14.23 33.71
CA GLY A 65 23.98 15.36 34.61
C GLY A 65 22.92 16.37 34.16
N GLU A 66 22.66 16.48 32.85
CA GLU A 66 21.73 17.44 32.27
C GLU A 66 20.30 16.90 32.26
N ASN A 67 19.34 17.72 32.70
CA ASN A 67 17.95 17.31 32.86
C ASN A 67 17.04 17.82 31.73
N TYR A 68 16.33 16.89 31.11
CA TYR A 68 15.43 17.11 29.97
C TYR A 68 13.99 16.77 30.38
N PRO A 69 13.13 17.77 30.62
CA PRO A 69 11.72 17.53 30.88
C PRO A 69 11.03 17.10 29.57
N LEU A 70 10.34 15.97 29.59
CA LEU A 70 9.71 15.38 28.41
C LEU A 70 8.27 14.95 28.72
N ALA A 71 7.39 15.00 27.71
CA ALA A 71 6.08 14.37 27.85
C ALA A 71 6.23 12.84 27.99
N ALA A 72 5.23 12.18 28.59
CA ALA A 72 5.28 10.74 28.84
C ALA A 72 5.54 9.89 27.57
N SER A 73 5.00 10.32 26.43
CA SER A 73 5.20 9.69 25.11
C SER A 73 6.60 9.95 24.53
N GLU A 74 7.10 11.18 24.66
CA GLU A 74 8.44 11.56 24.19
C GLU A 74 9.52 10.85 25.01
N LEU A 75 9.35 10.82 26.33
CA LEU A 75 10.23 10.08 27.23
C LEU A 75 10.31 8.60 26.84
N LYS A 76 9.16 8.00 26.47
CA LYS A 76 9.17 6.61 25.98
C LYS A 76 9.91 6.48 24.63
N GLN A 77 9.73 7.43 23.72
CA GLN A 77 10.46 7.44 22.44
C GLN A 77 11.97 7.50 22.65
N GLU A 78 12.44 8.41 23.51
CA GLU A 78 13.87 8.53 23.81
C GLU A 78 14.41 7.27 24.49
N VAL A 79 13.67 6.67 25.43
CA VAL A 79 14.06 5.40 26.05
C VAL A 79 14.19 4.27 25.03
N LEU A 80 13.25 4.15 24.09
CA LEU A 80 13.34 3.14 23.03
C LEU A 80 14.56 3.36 22.12
N LYS A 81 14.92 4.61 21.83
CA LYS A 81 16.14 4.96 21.08
C LYS A 81 17.41 4.59 21.85
N ILE A 82 17.49 4.97 23.13
CA ILE A 82 18.64 4.68 24.01
C ILE A 82 18.85 3.16 24.11
N LEU A 83 17.78 2.40 24.36
CA LEU A 83 17.83 0.94 24.47
C LEU A 83 17.93 0.22 23.11
N LYS A 84 17.84 0.96 22.00
CA LYS A 84 17.83 0.42 20.62
C LYS A 84 16.72 -0.62 20.40
N PHE A 85 15.56 -0.45 21.02
CA PHE A 85 14.41 -1.32 20.86
C PHE A 85 13.50 -0.83 19.73
N ASN A 86 13.35 -1.65 18.69
CA ASN A 86 12.50 -1.33 17.54
C ASN A 86 11.03 -1.70 17.82
N GLU A 87 10.35 -0.84 18.58
CA GLU A 87 8.96 -1.04 19.00
C GLU A 87 8.09 0.20 18.84
N PRO A 88 6.75 0.05 18.85
CA PRO A 88 5.84 1.18 18.79
C PRO A 88 6.06 2.15 19.96
N ALA A 89 6.31 3.41 19.60
CA ALA A 89 6.47 4.52 20.53
C ALA A 89 5.20 4.92 21.30
N ALA A 90 4.03 4.38 20.93
CA ALA A 90 2.75 4.77 21.54
C ALA A 90 2.79 4.57 23.07
N GLY A 91 2.36 5.57 23.84
CA GLY A 91 2.50 5.58 25.31
C GLY A 91 1.80 4.43 26.04
N ASN A 92 0.80 3.80 25.41
CA ASN A 92 0.07 2.64 25.89
C ASN A 92 0.61 1.29 25.37
N ALA A 93 1.56 1.28 24.44
CA ALA A 93 2.09 0.04 23.90
C ALA A 93 2.97 -0.67 24.92
N GLN A 94 2.87 -1.99 25.00
CA GLN A 94 3.75 -2.79 25.83
C GLN A 94 5.07 -3.08 25.09
N SER A 95 6.20 -3.05 25.80
CA SER A 95 7.46 -3.53 25.23
C SER A 95 7.50 -5.06 25.25
N ARG A 96 7.41 -5.67 24.07
CA ARG A 96 7.54 -7.12 23.87
C ARG A 96 9.00 -7.54 23.87
N ILE A 97 9.89 -6.77 23.23
CA ILE A 97 11.33 -7.05 23.20
C ILE A 97 11.88 -7.12 24.62
N PHE A 98 11.56 -6.14 25.46
CA PHE A 98 12.03 -6.14 26.86
C PHE A 98 11.56 -7.38 27.62
N ARG A 99 10.29 -7.80 27.45
CA ARG A 99 9.77 -8.99 28.14
C ARG A 99 10.39 -10.30 27.65
N TYR A 100 10.75 -10.35 26.38
CA TYR A 100 11.34 -11.54 25.77
C TYR A 100 12.85 -11.64 26.04
N ALA A 101 13.58 -10.53 26.02
CA ALA A 101 15.04 -10.53 26.02
C ALA A 101 15.67 -10.15 27.36
N VAL A 102 15.00 -9.32 28.18
CA VAL A 102 15.59 -8.77 29.41
C VAL A 102 14.86 -9.27 30.67
N PHE A 103 13.54 -9.21 30.68
CA PHE A 103 12.73 -9.57 31.85
C PHE A 103 11.50 -10.37 31.44
N THR A 104 11.60 -11.70 31.50
CA THR A 104 10.45 -12.58 31.27
C THR A 104 9.72 -12.85 32.59
N PRO A 105 8.47 -12.38 32.75
CA PRO A 105 7.68 -12.65 33.95
C PRO A 105 7.44 -14.16 34.16
N GLN A 106 7.10 -14.54 35.39
CA GLN A 106 6.87 -15.94 35.75
C GLN A 106 5.73 -16.55 34.90
N ARG A 107 5.94 -17.77 34.38
CA ARG A 107 5.05 -18.49 33.43
C ARG A 107 4.87 -17.88 32.03
N GLU A 108 5.29 -16.64 31.77
CA GLU A 108 5.23 -16.08 30.39
C GLU A 108 6.19 -16.84 29.45
N MET A 109 7.26 -17.44 29.96
CA MET A 109 8.22 -18.21 29.13
C MET A 109 7.56 -19.38 28.38
N SER A 110 6.61 -20.10 28.99
CA SER A 110 5.91 -21.19 28.29
C SER A 110 5.02 -20.66 27.16
N GLU A 111 4.36 -19.52 27.38
CA GLU A 111 3.51 -18.90 26.35
C GLU A 111 4.34 -18.42 25.16
N ILE A 112 5.50 -17.80 25.44
CA ILE A 112 6.49 -17.38 24.45
C ILE A 112 6.98 -18.55 23.59
N LEU A 113 7.16 -19.73 24.20
CA LEU A 113 7.67 -20.92 23.50
C LEU A 113 6.59 -21.66 22.69
N MET A 114 5.32 -21.59 23.10
CA MET A 114 4.21 -22.28 22.43
C MET A 114 3.80 -21.62 21.12
N ASP A 115 3.87 -20.30 21.02
CA ASP A 115 3.44 -19.55 19.84
C ASP A 115 4.63 -19.23 18.91
N ALA A 116 4.90 -20.12 17.96
CA ALA A 116 6.02 -19.99 17.03
C ALA A 116 5.93 -18.73 16.16
N GLU A 117 4.72 -18.30 15.79
CA GLU A 117 4.51 -17.12 14.94
C GLU A 117 4.79 -15.83 15.71
N LYS A 118 4.22 -15.67 16.91
CA LYS A 118 4.49 -14.48 17.75
C LYS A 118 5.94 -14.40 18.18
N ARG A 119 6.57 -15.55 18.45
CA ARG A 119 8.00 -15.62 18.74
C ARG A 119 8.82 -15.12 17.55
N LEU A 120 8.52 -15.60 16.34
CA LEU A 120 9.21 -15.17 15.12
C LEU A 120 8.99 -13.67 14.86
N GLU A 121 7.77 -13.17 15.03
CA GLU A 121 7.47 -11.73 14.93
C GLU A 121 8.29 -10.91 15.94
N THR A 122 8.37 -11.35 17.20
CA THR A 122 9.10 -10.64 18.24
C THR A 122 10.60 -10.60 17.96
N ILE A 123 11.18 -11.72 17.50
CA ILE A 123 12.56 -11.80 17.01
C ILE A 123 12.76 -10.84 15.84
N ARG A 124 11.87 -10.87 14.83
CA ARG A 124 11.99 -9.99 13.66
C ARG A 124 11.94 -8.52 14.02
N ARG A 125 11.06 -8.13 14.95
CA ARG A 125 11.02 -6.78 15.50
C ARG A 125 12.31 -6.44 16.22
N ALA A 126 12.80 -7.31 17.11
CA ALA A 126 14.05 -7.09 17.85
C ALA A 126 15.26 -6.86 16.94
N PHE A 127 15.36 -7.61 15.85
CA PHE A 127 16.44 -7.46 14.86
C PHE A 127 16.16 -6.40 13.78
N GLY A 128 15.03 -5.70 13.83
CA GLY A 128 14.68 -4.70 12.81
C GLY A 128 14.39 -5.26 11.42
N VAL A 129 14.13 -6.57 11.31
CA VAL A 129 13.87 -7.25 10.03
C VAL A 129 12.37 -7.43 9.73
N GLU A 130 11.49 -6.91 10.58
CA GLU A 130 10.04 -6.93 10.36
C GLU A 130 9.64 -6.12 9.11
N ASP A 131 10.43 -5.12 8.74
CA ASP A 131 10.19 -4.32 7.54
C ASP A 131 10.36 -5.13 6.24
N TYR A 132 11.18 -6.19 6.24
CA TYR A 132 11.26 -7.11 5.12
C TYR A 132 9.95 -7.88 4.92
N LYS A 133 9.30 -8.31 6.01
CA LYS A 133 7.99 -8.97 5.94
C LYS A 133 6.96 -8.01 5.32
N LYS A 134 6.90 -6.77 5.82
CA LYS A 134 6.00 -5.74 5.26
C LYS A 134 6.29 -5.48 3.78
N ALA A 135 7.56 -5.41 3.38
CA ALA A 135 7.95 -5.22 1.99
C ALA A 135 7.45 -6.37 1.09
N ILE A 136 7.59 -7.63 1.54
CA ILE A 136 7.09 -8.82 0.83
C ILE A 136 5.57 -8.78 0.70
N GLU A 137 4.85 -8.48 1.79
CA GLU A 137 3.38 -8.38 1.78
C GLU A 137 2.90 -7.28 0.83
N ASN A 138 3.55 -6.11 0.84
CA ASN A 138 3.23 -5.03 -0.08
C ASN A 138 3.53 -5.40 -1.54
N ALA A 139 4.68 -6.01 -1.81
CA ALA A 139 5.07 -6.44 -3.15
C ALA A 139 4.12 -7.48 -3.73
N THR A 140 3.73 -8.48 -2.92
CA THR A 140 2.75 -9.51 -3.33
C THR A 140 1.38 -8.90 -3.63
N ARG A 141 0.92 -7.95 -2.80
CA ARG A 141 -0.33 -7.20 -3.04
C ARG A 141 -0.29 -6.37 -4.33
N ILE A 142 0.84 -5.72 -4.62
CA ILE A 142 1.03 -4.95 -5.84
C ILE A 142 1.08 -5.88 -7.06
N SER A 143 1.83 -6.98 -6.96
CA SER A 143 1.94 -7.98 -8.03
C SER A 143 0.57 -8.58 -8.39
N SER A 144 -0.26 -8.91 -7.41
CA SER A 144 -1.61 -9.43 -7.69
C SER A 144 -2.48 -8.39 -8.40
N LEU A 145 -2.42 -7.12 -7.98
CA LEU A 145 -3.09 -6.00 -8.64
C LEU A 145 -2.66 -5.81 -10.10
N ILE A 146 -1.35 -5.88 -10.37
CA ILE A 146 -0.81 -5.77 -11.73
C ILE A 146 -1.32 -6.93 -12.59
N LYS A 147 -1.28 -8.16 -12.09
CA LYS A 147 -1.76 -9.34 -12.83
C LYS A 147 -3.25 -9.21 -13.17
N THR A 148 -4.08 -8.81 -12.21
CA THR A 148 -5.51 -8.62 -12.45
C THR A 148 -5.77 -7.53 -13.50
N ARG A 149 -5.07 -6.38 -13.41
CA ARG A 149 -5.21 -5.32 -14.42
C ARG A 149 -4.73 -5.75 -15.79
N SER A 150 -3.61 -6.47 -15.86
CA SER A 150 -3.08 -7.03 -17.11
C SER A 150 -4.10 -7.96 -17.76
N ALA A 151 -4.72 -8.86 -16.99
CA ALA A 151 -5.75 -9.76 -17.51
C ALA A 151 -6.97 -8.98 -18.05
N VAL A 152 -7.45 -7.96 -17.33
CA VAL A 152 -8.57 -7.11 -17.79
C VAL A 152 -8.23 -6.39 -19.10
N ILE A 153 -7.00 -5.89 -19.23
CA ILE A 153 -6.53 -5.23 -20.46
C ILE A 153 -6.46 -6.26 -21.60
N GLN A 154 -5.83 -7.42 -21.38
CA GLN A 154 -5.73 -8.48 -22.39
C GLN A 154 -7.09 -8.92 -22.91
N GLU A 155 -8.07 -9.11 -22.02
CA GLU A 155 -9.43 -9.46 -22.43
C GLU A 155 -10.09 -8.36 -23.28
N ARG A 156 -9.89 -7.07 -22.95
CA ARG A 156 -10.43 -5.95 -23.76
C ARG A 156 -9.84 -5.91 -25.17
N PHE A 157 -8.57 -6.28 -25.34
CA PHE A 157 -7.89 -6.26 -26.63
C PHE A 157 -7.94 -7.60 -27.37
N ARG A 158 -8.65 -8.62 -26.85
CA ARG A 158 -8.72 -9.96 -27.47
C ARG A 158 -9.19 -9.91 -28.93
N ASN A 159 -10.17 -9.07 -29.24
CA ASN A 159 -10.83 -9.06 -30.55
C ASN A 159 -10.15 -8.13 -31.57
N VAL A 160 -9.09 -7.41 -31.17
CA VAL A 160 -8.41 -6.46 -32.07
C VAL A 160 -7.82 -7.14 -33.32
N PRO A 161 -7.16 -8.32 -33.23
CA PRO A 161 -6.63 -8.99 -34.42
C PRO A 161 -7.72 -9.42 -35.40
N GLU A 162 -8.84 -9.92 -34.91
CA GLU A 162 -9.98 -10.33 -35.74
C GLU A 162 -10.61 -9.13 -36.45
N LEU A 163 -10.84 -8.03 -35.72
CA LEU A 163 -11.33 -6.77 -36.29
C LEU A 163 -10.38 -6.22 -37.36
N GLN A 164 -9.06 -6.33 -37.15
CA GLN A 164 -8.06 -5.91 -38.13
C GLN A 164 -8.17 -6.75 -39.41
N SER A 165 -8.30 -8.07 -39.29
CA SER A 165 -8.49 -8.95 -40.46
C SER A 165 -9.79 -8.67 -41.20
N SER A 166 -10.88 -8.39 -40.49
CA SER A 166 -12.16 -8.01 -41.13
C SER A 166 -12.08 -6.68 -41.86
N ILE A 167 -11.33 -5.71 -41.34
CA ILE A 167 -11.08 -4.44 -42.05
C ILE A 167 -10.29 -4.70 -43.34
N ASP A 168 -9.22 -5.49 -43.28
CA ASP A 168 -8.40 -5.82 -44.46
C ASP A 168 -9.21 -6.56 -45.54
N GLU A 169 -10.12 -7.45 -45.14
CA GLU A 169 -11.03 -8.15 -46.05
C GLU A 169 -12.04 -7.18 -46.70
N LEU A 170 -12.69 -6.33 -45.90
CA LEU A 170 -13.62 -5.32 -46.40
C LEU A 170 -12.93 -4.34 -47.35
N GLU A 171 -11.70 -3.92 -47.07
CA GLU A 171 -10.92 -3.06 -47.97
C GLU A 171 -10.65 -3.74 -49.33
N ARG A 172 -10.37 -5.05 -49.33
CA ARG A 172 -10.21 -5.83 -50.57
C ARG A 172 -11.52 -5.96 -51.35
N GLU A 173 -12.64 -6.17 -50.66
CA GLU A 173 -13.96 -6.20 -51.30
C GLU A 173 -14.31 -4.85 -51.94
N ILE A 174 -14.13 -3.76 -51.22
CA ILE A 174 -14.35 -2.39 -51.73
C ILE A 174 -13.46 -2.13 -52.95
N ALA A 175 -12.19 -2.56 -52.93
CA ALA A 175 -11.29 -2.40 -54.06
C ALA A 175 -11.77 -3.20 -55.30
N ASN A 176 -12.28 -4.41 -55.09
CA ASN A 176 -12.82 -5.25 -56.17
C ASN A 176 -14.12 -4.68 -56.74
N ASP A 177 -15.02 -4.19 -55.88
CA ASP A 177 -16.28 -3.63 -56.33
C ASP A 177 -16.08 -2.30 -57.07
N ARG A 178 -15.12 -1.47 -56.65
CA ARG A 178 -14.68 -0.30 -57.43
C ARG A 178 -14.18 -0.69 -58.83
N LYS A 179 -13.39 -1.76 -58.96
CA LYS A 179 -12.96 -2.25 -60.28
C LYS A 179 -14.15 -2.68 -61.14
N LYS A 180 -15.08 -3.47 -60.60
CA LYS A 180 -16.30 -3.86 -61.32
C LYS A 180 -17.13 -2.64 -61.74
N GLU A 181 -17.24 -1.64 -60.88
CA GLU A 181 -17.96 -0.39 -61.17
C GLU A 181 -17.31 0.38 -62.33
N THR A 182 -15.97 0.44 -62.38
CA THR A 182 -15.24 1.03 -63.52
C THR A 182 -15.43 0.24 -64.83
N GLU A 183 -15.47 -1.09 -64.76
CA GLU A 183 -15.73 -1.92 -65.95
C GLU A 183 -17.17 -1.77 -66.45
N LEU A 184 -18.14 -1.70 -65.53
CA LEU A 184 -19.55 -1.51 -65.85
C LEU A 184 -19.83 -0.12 -66.43
N THR A 185 -19.21 0.93 -65.90
CA THR A 185 -19.31 2.29 -66.45
C THR A 185 -18.68 2.38 -67.85
N GLN A 186 -17.52 1.75 -68.08
CA GLN A 186 -16.94 1.66 -69.43
C GLN A 186 -17.85 0.91 -70.41
N LYS A 187 -18.44 -0.22 -69.99
CA LYS A 187 -19.39 -0.98 -70.81
C LYS A 187 -20.67 -0.17 -71.09
N LYS A 188 -21.16 0.59 -70.11
CA LYS A 188 -22.31 1.49 -70.27
C LYS A 188 -22.01 2.57 -71.30
N ASN A 189 -20.87 3.25 -71.20
CA ASN A 189 -20.47 4.29 -72.15
C ASN A 189 -20.34 3.74 -73.57
N LYS A 190 -19.70 2.57 -73.75
CA LYS A 190 -19.63 1.90 -75.07
C LYS A 190 -21.02 1.60 -75.65
N LYS A 191 -21.94 1.11 -74.83
CA LYS A 191 -23.33 0.85 -75.27
C LYS A 191 -24.10 2.14 -75.56
N GLU A 192 -23.85 3.23 -74.84
CA GLU A 192 -24.43 4.54 -75.14
C GLU A 192 -23.88 5.11 -76.46
N ASP A 193 -22.58 4.95 -76.73
CA ASP A 193 -21.96 5.32 -78.01
C ASP A 193 -22.52 4.49 -79.18
N GLU A 194 -22.66 3.17 -78.99
CA GLU A 194 -23.30 2.28 -79.97
C GLU A 194 -24.76 2.67 -80.22
N LYS A 195 -25.52 2.99 -79.17
CA LYS A 195 -26.91 3.43 -79.27
C LYS A 195 -27.00 4.77 -80.01
N ALA A 196 -26.10 5.71 -79.74
CA ALA A 196 -26.03 6.99 -80.44
C ALA A 196 -25.67 6.81 -81.93
N ALA A 197 -24.78 5.87 -82.26
CA ALA A 197 -24.43 5.54 -83.64
C ALA A 197 -25.60 4.86 -84.39
N ILE A 198 -26.37 4.01 -83.73
CA ILE A 198 -27.58 3.40 -84.29
C ILE A 198 -28.68 4.45 -84.51
N ILE A 199 -28.85 5.40 -83.58
CA ILE A 199 -29.80 6.51 -83.73
C ILE A 199 -29.42 7.41 -84.92
N LYS A 200 -28.12 7.74 -85.08
CA LYS A 200 -27.64 8.46 -86.28
C LYS A 200 -27.93 7.70 -87.56
N LYS A 201 -27.57 6.42 -87.65
CA LYS A 201 -27.88 5.58 -88.82
C LYS A 201 -29.38 5.49 -89.11
N ARG A 202 -30.22 5.41 -88.08
CA ARG A 202 -31.68 5.41 -88.23
C ARG A 202 -32.18 6.74 -88.80
N ASN A 203 -31.68 7.87 -88.31
CA ASN A 203 -32.04 9.19 -88.80
C ASN A 203 -31.59 9.41 -90.26
N ASP A 204 -30.38 8.95 -90.62
CA ASP A 204 -29.87 9.00 -92.00
C ASP A 204 -30.71 8.13 -92.97
N LEU A 205 -31.25 7.01 -92.50
CA LEU A 205 -32.16 6.14 -93.29
C LEU A 205 -33.55 6.77 -93.46
N THR A 206 -34.06 7.47 -92.44
CA THR A 206 -35.33 8.21 -92.55
C THR A 206 -35.23 9.42 -93.48
N GLU A 207 -34.08 10.09 -93.56
CA GLU A 207 -33.84 11.16 -94.55
C GLU A 207 -33.68 10.65 -95.98
N LYS A 208 -33.18 9.42 -96.17
CA LYS A 208 -33.14 8.77 -97.49
C LYS A 208 -34.51 8.28 -97.96
N ASN A 209 -35.38 7.90 -97.04
CA ASN A 209 -36.75 7.47 -97.37
C ASN A 209 -37.74 8.64 -97.55
N SER A 210 -37.42 9.86 -97.12
CA SER A 210 -38.23 11.06 -97.39
C SER A 210 -37.88 11.79 -98.70
N LYS A 211 -36.87 11.30 -99.44
CA LYS A 211 -36.42 11.82 -100.75
C LYS A 211 -36.72 10.88 -101.94
N LYS A 212 -37.59 9.89 -101.76
CA LYS A 212 -38.15 9.03 -102.80
C LYS A 212 -39.67 9.19 -102.82
#